data_AF-A0A9X3IIX4-F1
#
_entry.id   AF-A0A9X3IIX4-F1
#
_cell.length_a   1.000
_cell.length_b   1.000
_cell.length_c   1.000
_cell.angle_alpha   90.00
_cell.angle_beta   90.00
_cell.angle_gamma   90.00
#
_symmetry.space_group_name_H-M   'P 1'
#
loop_
_entity.id
_entity.type
_entity.pdbx_description
1 polymer ?
#
loop_
_entity_poly.entity_id
_entity_poly.type
_entity_poly.pdbx_seq_one_letter_code
_entity_poly.pdbx_strand_id
1 'polypeptide(L)'
;MKKLLFLAVLMGLTGCGETDQNDTSQSTLQSSTASVNYRMAASSSALSAPSFGQWVVNGYASEGASTVVNASRMVGGVATESKALITPNVSQVSKILRAGLGGAALTFAVNELLDGIDWVMDPANNRVIYREPTTYPSGIYATTFSSGKDPVEVCKYAASQLGTTYKSFSVQGVDFYCHWEPTGHWVGIIQRTPPEEKTLPFDVVSQEIINNAEIGNTDAQAVTLAAAQTMVSEAENDATKAKEIEDEFERNSDEKCKNHNLKMNSKAAMVEWRYEELYKDRFNLYINHKEVSNPFILNGNNKGSWDGHVSQYKYAQGVLRATIKTASNAGCPATPKANYWVNKEPPSQPGLHS
;
A
#
# COMPACT_ATOMS: atom_id res chain seq x y z
N MET A 1 16.68 -33.20 -35.52
CA MET A 1 18.12 -33.36 -35.82
C MET A 1 18.84 -32.04 -35.56
N LYS A 2 19.99 -32.13 -34.88
CA LYS A 2 21.16 -31.21 -34.81
C LYS A 2 21.27 -30.25 -36.04
N LYS A 3 21.81 -29.02 -36.00
CA LYS A 3 22.72 -28.29 -35.10
C LYS A 3 22.97 -26.88 -35.72
N LEU A 4 23.63 -26.02 -34.94
CA LEU A 4 24.68 -25.05 -35.30
C LEU A 4 24.34 -23.56 -35.55
N LEU A 5 24.72 -22.79 -34.52
CA LEU A 5 25.31 -21.45 -34.50
C LEU A 5 25.97 -20.95 -35.80
N PHE A 6 25.86 -19.63 -36.02
CA PHE A 6 26.99 -18.80 -36.43
C PHE A 6 27.02 -17.49 -35.63
N LEU A 7 28.19 -17.24 -35.03
CA LEU A 7 28.62 -15.99 -34.42
C LEU A 7 29.57 -15.32 -35.44
N ALA A 8 29.41 -14.03 -35.71
CA ALA A 8 30.45 -13.24 -36.36
C ALA A 8 30.47 -11.81 -35.81
N VAL A 9 31.67 -11.44 -35.38
CA VAL A 9 32.13 -10.14 -34.87
C VAL A 9 32.80 -9.40 -36.04
N LEU A 10 32.65 -8.08 -36.16
CA LEU A 10 33.75 -7.07 -36.25
C LEU A 10 33.30 -5.74 -36.89
N MET A 11 33.61 -4.66 -36.15
CA MET A 11 34.23 -3.39 -36.56
C MET A 11 33.63 -2.54 -37.70
N GLY A 12 33.07 -1.39 -37.30
CA GLY A 12 33.73 -0.08 -37.45
C GLY A 12 33.88 0.50 -38.85
N LEU A 13 33.09 1.54 -39.16
CA LEU A 13 33.50 2.62 -40.06
C LEU A 13 32.98 3.97 -39.56
N THR A 14 33.93 4.87 -39.38
CA THR A 14 33.81 6.33 -39.29
C THR A 14 33.17 6.94 -40.53
N GLY A 15 32.36 7.98 -40.35
CA GLY A 15 31.95 8.87 -41.45
C GLY A 15 31.21 10.09 -40.93
N CYS A 16 31.90 11.24 -40.90
CA CYS A 16 31.30 12.55 -40.70
C CYS A 16 30.58 13.03 -41.97
N GLY A 17 29.47 13.75 -41.80
CA GLY A 17 28.79 14.49 -42.86
C GLY A 17 27.57 15.24 -42.34
N GLU A 18 27.75 16.51 -41.97
CA GLU A 18 26.69 17.51 -41.78
C GLU A 18 26.23 18.02 -43.16
N THR A 19 24.92 18.06 -43.43
CA THR A 19 24.21 19.30 -43.84
C THR A 19 22.70 19.11 -43.75
N ASP A 20 22.03 20.18 -43.32
CA ASP A 20 20.63 20.29 -42.90
C ASP A 20 19.58 20.00 -43.99
N GLN A 21 18.47 19.35 -43.60
CA GLN A 21 17.13 19.93 -43.78
C GLN A 21 16.03 19.08 -43.09
N ASN A 22 15.34 19.77 -42.18
CA ASN A 22 13.97 19.60 -41.70
C ASN A 22 13.14 18.49 -42.36
N ASP A 23 12.83 17.44 -41.61
CA ASP A 23 11.52 16.79 -41.74
C ASP A 23 11.03 16.17 -40.43
N THR A 24 9.75 16.39 -40.23
CA THR A 24 8.95 15.99 -39.07
C THR A 24 8.91 14.47 -39.00
N SER A 25 9.35 13.89 -37.89
CA SER A 25 8.98 12.52 -37.52
C SER A 25 8.92 12.41 -36.02
N GLN A 26 7.69 12.47 -35.52
CA GLN A 26 7.27 12.07 -34.20
C GLN A 26 7.87 10.70 -33.86
N SER A 27 8.84 10.67 -32.96
CA SER A 27 9.08 9.48 -32.15
C SER A 27 8.08 9.54 -30.99
N THR A 28 6.92 8.93 -31.23
CA THR A 28 5.90 8.68 -30.23
C THR A 28 6.44 7.64 -29.24
N LEU A 29 7.32 8.06 -28.34
CA LEU A 29 7.44 7.42 -27.03
C LEU A 29 6.19 7.82 -26.27
N GLN A 30 5.18 6.99 -26.43
CA GLN A 30 3.91 7.03 -25.74
C GLN A 30 4.19 6.91 -24.25
N SER A 31 4.46 8.05 -23.60
CA SER A 31 4.46 8.15 -22.15
C SER A 31 3.08 7.71 -21.70
N SER A 32 3.02 6.59 -20.99
CA SER A 32 1.84 6.21 -20.26
C SER A 32 1.42 7.41 -19.41
N THR A 33 0.16 7.80 -19.57
CA THR A 33 -0.51 8.98 -19.02
C THR A 33 -0.66 8.97 -17.48
N ALA A 34 0.20 8.23 -16.77
CA ALA A 34 0.16 8.07 -15.31
C ALA A 34 1.11 9.04 -14.56
N SER A 35 2.08 9.67 -15.24
CA SER A 35 3.10 10.50 -14.58
C SER A 35 2.77 12.00 -14.48
N VAL A 36 1.64 12.46 -15.01
CA VAL A 36 1.30 13.91 -15.08
C VAL A 36 0.26 14.36 -14.04
N ASN A 37 -0.47 13.45 -13.36
CA ASN A 37 -1.59 13.84 -12.49
C ASN A 37 -1.30 13.97 -10.99
N TYR A 38 -0.12 13.61 -10.48
CA TYR A 38 0.18 13.78 -9.05
C TYR A 38 0.55 15.22 -8.66
N ARG A 39 0.83 16.11 -9.64
CA ARG A 39 1.20 17.51 -9.38
C ARG A 39 0.05 18.52 -9.48
N MET A 40 -1.18 18.10 -9.80
CA MET A 40 -2.30 19.01 -10.12
C MET A 40 -3.57 18.71 -9.30
N ALA A 41 -3.43 18.42 -8.01
CA ALA A 41 -4.55 18.45 -7.06
C ALA A 41 -4.21 19.16 -5.73
N ALA A 42 -3.19 20.03 -5.74
CA ALA A 42 -3.14 21.18 -4.87
C ALA A 42 -3.28 22.40 -5.79
N SER A 43 -4.33 23.19 -5.60
CA SER A 43 -4.49 24.44 -6.35
C SER A 43 -3.22 25.27 -6.16
N SER A 44 -2.57 25.65 -7.26
CA SER A 44 -1.47 26.61 -7.32
C SER A 44 -1.98 28.03 -7.02
N SER A 45 -2.60 28.20 -5.86
CA SER A 45 -2.54 29.47 -5.15
C SER A 45 -1.07 29.66 -4.82
N ALA A 46 -0.52 30.86 -5.01
CA ALA A 46 0.84 31.20 -4.60
C ALA A 46 0.97 31.08 -3.07
N LEU A 47 1.08 29.86 -2.58
CA LEU A 47 1.39 29.55 -1.18
C LEU A 47 2.86 29.90 -1.02
N SER A 48 3.15 30.84 -0.11
CA SER A 48 4.49 30.99 0.44
C SER A 48 4.99 29.61 0.86
N ALA A 49 6.25 29.30 0.54
CA ALA A 49 6.84 28.04 0.97
C ALA A 49 6.73 27.91 2.51
N PRO A 50 6.38 26.72 3.04
CA PRO A 50 6.29 26.51 4.47
C PRO A 50 7.55 26.97 5.20
N SER A 51 7.38 27.65 6.34
CA SER A 51 8.49 28.12 7.15
C SER A 51 8.35 27.71 8.60
N PHE A 52 9.44 27.24 9.19
CA PHE A 52 9.52 26.80 10.58
C PHE A 52 10.67 27.53 11.25
N GLY A 53 10.35 28.51 12.10
CA GLY A 53 11.34 29.45 12.63
C GLY A 53 12.02 30.21 11.49
N GLN A 54 13.34 30.06 11.36
CA GLN A 54 14.12 30.67 10.27
C GLN A 54 14.32 29.76 9.05
N TRP A 55 13.81 28.53 9.09
CA TRP A 55 13.93 27.56 8.01
C TRP A 55 12.82 27.74 6.99
N VAL A 56 13.16 27.83 5.72
CA VAL A 56 12.22 27.87 4.59
C VAL A 56 12.32 26.55 3.84
N VAL A 57 11.19 25.84 3.72
CA VAL A 57 11.10 24.57 2.98
C VAL A 57 11.29 24.84 1.50
N ASN A 58 12.18 24.09 0.84
CA ASN A 58 12.53 24.30 -0.57
C ASN A 58 12.42 23.02 -1.42
N GLY A 59 12.06 21.87 -0.85
CA GLY A 59 11.79 20.67 -1.62
C GLY A 59 11.42 19.45 -0.79
N TYR A 60 10.98 18.40 -1.49
CA TYR A 60 10.60 17.12 -0.90
C TYR A 60 11.19 15.97 -1.73
N ALA A 61 11.59 14.88 -1.08
CA ALA A 61 12.02 13.66 -1.72
C ALA A 61 11.53 12.44 -0.94
N SER A 62 11.03 11.42 -1.63
CA SER A 62 10.61 10.16 -0.99
C SER A 62 11.83 9.35 -0.53
N GLU A 63 11.74 8.76 0.66
CA GLU A 63 12.73 7.85 1.26
C GLU A 63 11.95 6.68 1.88
N GLY A 64 11.72 5.62 1.10
CA GLY A 64 10.83 4.52 1.49
C GLY A 64 9.40 5.02 1.71
N ALA A 65 8.78 4.66 2.84
CA ALA A 65 7.48 5.18 3.24
C ALA A 65 7.52 6.60 3.85
N SER A 66 8.69 7.22 3.94
CA SER A 66 8.89 8.54 4.52
C SER A 66 9.22 9.59 3.45
N THR A 67 9.23 10.86 3.85
CA THR A 67 9.62 11.98 3.00
C THR A 67 10.70 12.81 3.68
N VAL A 68 11.79 13.03 2.96
CA VAL A 68 12.81 14.01 3.29
C VAL A 68 12.32 15.38 2.84
N VAL A 69 12.10 16.28 3.81
CA VAL A 69 11.80 17.69 3.59
C VAL A 69 13.13 18.44 3.61
N ASN A 70 13.45 19.15 2.53
CA ASN A 70 14.62 19.99 2.44
C ASN A 70 14.24 21.42 2.83
N ALA A 71 15.10 22.09 3.59
CA ALA A 71 14.93 23.48 3.97
C ALA A 71 16.26 24.22 3.98
N SER A 72 16.20 25.54 3.87
CA SER A 72 17.38 26.39 4.03
C SER A 72 17.10 27.58 4.95
N ARG A 73 18.17 28.10 5.56
CA ARG A 73 18.17 29.37 6.31
C ARG A 73 19.45 30.14 6.03
N MET A 74 19.45 31.43 6.39
CA MET A 74 20.65 32.27 6.31
C MET A 74 21.31 32.39 7.68
N VAL A 75 22.58 32.03 7.79
CA VAL A 75 23.41 32.22 9.00
C VAL A 75 24.61 33.07 8.63
N GLY A 76 24.69 34.30 9.15
CA GLY A 76 25.80 35.22 8.85
C GLY A 76 25.95 35.54 7.36
N GLY A 77 24.87 35.54 6.58
CA GLY A 77 24.89 35.76 5.14
C GLY A 77 25.20 34.53 4.28
N VAL A 78 25.37 33.35 4.90
CA VAL A 78 25.62 32.08 4.20
C VAL A 78 24.36 31.21 4.25
N ALA A 79 23.97 30.66 3.10
CA ALA A 79 22.88 29.70 3.01
C ALA A 79 23.31 28.38 3.68
N THR A 80 22.56 27.97 4.70
CA THR A 80 22.72 26.69 5.39
C THR A 80 21.55 25.80 5.01
N GLU A 81 21.82 24.59 4.56
CA GLU A 81 20.81 23.60 4.21
C GLU A 81 20.57 22.63 5.36
N SER A 82 19.34 22.14 5.48
CA SER A 82 18.99 21.07 6.41
C SER A 82 17.86 20.21 5.86
N LYS A 83 17.62 19.11 6.55
CA LYS A 83 16.65 18.08 6.18
C LYS A 83 15.83 17.67 7.39
N ALA A 84 14.56 17.37 7.20
CA ALA A 84 13.70 16.71 8.19
C ALA A 84 13.08 15.46 7.57
N LEU A 85 12.84 14.42 8.36
CA LEU A 85 12.22 13.20 7.90
C LEU A 85 10.79 13.11 8.44
N ILE A 86 9.83 13.20 7.54
CA ILE A 86 8.40 13.09 7.86
C ILE A 86 7.92 11.70 7.48
N THR A 87 7.45 10.93 8.46
CA THR A 87 6.89 9.59 8.24
C THR A 87 5.39 9.62 8.53
N PRO A 88 4.53 9.52 7.49
CA PRO A 88 3.10 9.42 7.67
C PRO A 88 2.69 8.10 8.33
N ASN A 89 1.67 8.16 9.18
CA ASN A 89 0.99 6.99 9.72
C ASN A 89 -0.24 6.61 8.88
N VAL A 90 -0.85 5.48 9.23
CA VAL A 90 -2.05 4.92 8.57
C VAL A 90 -3.19 5.93 8.45
N SER A 91 -3.43 6.74 9.48
CA SER A 91 -4.52 7.72 9.48
C SER A 91 -4.25 8.87 8.50
N GLN A 92 -3.00 9.31 8.40
CA GLN A 92 -2.56 10.33 7.46
C GLN A 92 -2.63 9.83 6.01
N VAL A 93 -2.20 8.59 5.74
CA VAL A 93 -2.36 7.97 4.41
C VAL A 93 -3.84 7.75 4.08
N SER A 94 -4.66 7.31 5.04
CA SER A 94 -6.11 7.17 4.86
C SER A 94 -6.78 8.50 4.54
N LYS A 95 -6.27 9.62 5.06
CA LYS A 95 -6.77 10.96 4.74
C LYS A 95 -6.54 11.31 3.27
N ILE A 96 -5.39 10.92 2.71
CA ILE A 96 -5.08 11.10 1.29
C ILE A 96 -6.01 10.24 0.42
N LEU A 97 -6.25 8.98 0.80
CA LEU A 97 -7.19 8.10 0.11
C LEU A 97 -8.63 8.62 0.13
N ARG A 98 -9.10 9.12 1.28
CA ARG A 98 -10.41 9.78 1.40
C ARG A 98 -10.56 10.96 0.46
N ALA A 99 -9.49 11.72 0.26
CA ALA A 99 -9.46 12.84 -0.67
C ALA A 99 -9.44 12.38 -2.15
N GLY A 100 -9.43 11.08 -2.43
CA GLY A 100 -9.36 10.52 -3.79
C GLY A 100 -7.97 10.62 -4.41
N LEU A 101 -6.95 10.95 -3.61
CA LEU A 101 -5.57 11.07 -4.06
C LEU A 101 -4.89 9.71 -3.84
N GLY A 102 -4.30 9.12 -4.89
CA GLY A 102 -3.60 7.82 -4.79
C GLY A 102 -4.31 6.62 -5.41
N GLY A 103 -5.18 6.83 -6.40
CA GLY A 103 -5.91 5.73 -7.06
C GLY A 103 -5.05 4.57 -7.56
N ALA A 104 -3.85 4.82 -8.09
CA ALA A 104 -2.96 3.75 -8.55
C ALA A 104 -2.39 2.93 -7.37
N ALA A 105 -1.91 3.60 -6.31
CA ALA A 105 -1.43 2.93 -5.11
C ALA A 105 -2.54 2.15 -4.40
N LEU A 106 -3.75 2.72 -4.36
CA LEU A 106 -4.96 2.07 -3.86
C LEU A 106 -5.25 0.78 -4.64
N THR A 107 -5.31 0.85 -5.98
CA THR A 107 -5.54 -0.32 -6.82
C THR A 107 -4.48 -1.39 -6.62
N PHE A 108 -3.21 -1.00 -6.58
CA PHE A 108 -2.12 -1.93 -6.34
C PHE A 108 -2.27 -2.64 -4.99
N ALA A 109 -2.46 -1.88 -3.91
CA ALA A 109 -2.64 -2.41 -2.56
C ALA A 109 -3.87 -3.31 -2.44
N VAL A 110 -5.01 -2.92 -3.03
CA VAL A 110 -6.23 -3.73 -2.97
C VAL A 110 -6.07 -5.03 -3.77
N ASN A 111 -5.39 -5.00 -4.92
CA ASN A 111 -5.12 -6.21 -5.70
C ASN A 111 -4.24 -7.20 -4.94
N GLU A 112 -3.24 -6.74 -4.19
CA GLU A 112 -2.43 -7.62 -3.33
C GLU A 112 -3.25 -8.21 -2.17
N LEU A 113 -4.18 -7.44 -1.62
CA LEU A 113 -5.02 -7.87 -0.49
C LEU A 113 -6.17 -8.79 -0.91
N LEU A 114 -6.71 -8.62 -2.11
CA LEU A 114 -7.92 -9.29 -2.59
C LEU A 114 -7.68 -10.20 -3.79
N ASP A 115 -6.42 -10.42 -4.21
CA ASP A 115 -6.05 -11.31 -5.33
C ASP A 115 -6.81 -10.96 -6.64
N GLY A 116 -6.93 -9.66 -6.92
CA GLY A 116 -7.56 -9.14 -8.15
C GLY A 116 -9.09 -9.20 -8.19
N ILE A 117 -9.78 -9.43 -7.07
CA ILE A 117 -11.25 -9.33 -6.99
C ILE A 117 -11.72 -7.90 -7.31
N ASP A 118 -12.79 -7.76 -8.09
CA ASP A 118 -13.43 -6.48 -8.39
C ASP A 118 -13.91 -5.77 -7.11
N TRP A 119 -13.65 -4.46 -7.06
CA TRP A 119 -13.95 -3.65 -5.90
C TRP A 119 -14.37 -2.23 -6.26
N VAL A 120 -15.05 -1.56 -5.32
CA VAL A 120 -15.50 -0.17 -5.43
C VAL A 120 -15.05 0.61 -4.20
N MET A 121 -14.51 1.80 -4.41
CA MET A 121 -14.14 2.69 -3.30
C MET A 121 -15.39 3.27 -2.63
N ASP A 122 -15.44 3.26 -1.30
CA ASP A 122 -16.47 3.90 -0.48
C ASP A 122 -15.82 4.89 0.50
N PRO A 123 -15.41 6.08 0.03
CA PRO A 123 -14.68 7.07 0.85
C PRO A 123 -15.51 7.59 2.02
N ALA A 124 -16.84 7.67 1.85
CA ALA A 124 -17.75 8.16 2.88
C ALA A 124 -17.72 7.27 4.14
N ASN A 125 -17.44 5.97 3.96
CA ASN A 125 -17.36 4.99 5.05
C ASN A 125 -15.94 4.47 5.29
N ASN A 126 -14.90 5.14 4.76
CA ASN A 126 -13.49 4.77 4.95
C ASN A 126 -13.16 3.32 4.57
N ARG A 127 -13.71 2.82 3.46
CA ARG A 127 -13.56 1.42 3.08
C ARG A 127 -13.60 1.20 1.58
N VAL A 128 -13.19 0.01 1.19
CA VAL A 128 -13.43 -0.57 -0.12
C VAL A 128 -14.51 -1.64 0.03
N ILE A 129 -15.42 -1.70 -0.93
CA ILE A 129 -16.48 -2.70 -1.01
C ILE A 129 -16.09 -3.71 -2.09
N TYR A 130 -16.20 -5.00 -1.80
CA TYR A 130 -15.90 -6.08 -2.75
C TYR A 130 -16.86 -7.25 -2.60
N ARG A 131 -16.88 -8.13 -3.60
CA ARG A 131 -17.72 -9.34 -3.63
C ARG A 131 -16.86 -10.52 -4.00
N GLU A 132 -16.80 -11.54 -3.14
CA GLU A 132 -16.04 -12.75 -3.47
C GLU A 132 -16.70 -13.49 -4.64
N PRO A 133 -15.91 -14.06 -5.56
CA PRO A 133 -16.45 -14.92 -6.60
C PRO A 133 -17.17 -16.09 -5.95
N THR A 134 -18.39 -16.39 -6.39
CA THR A 134 -19.06 -17.64 -6.02
C THR A 134 -18.27 -18.80 -6.63
N THR A 135 -17.51 -19.53 -5.81
CA THR A 135 -16.82 -20.75 -6.24
C THR A 135 -17.85 -21.85 -6.41
N TYR A 136 -18.15 -22.21 -7.65
CA TYR A 136 -18.98 -23.38 -7.93
C TYR A 136 -18.11 -24.64 -7.97
N PRO A 137 -18.50 -25.74 -7.33
CA PRO A 137 -17.81 -27.02 -7.50
C PRO A 137 -17.83 -27.39 -8.99
N SER A 138 -16.65 -27.41 -9.60
CA SER A 138 -16.44 -27.75 -11.00
C SER A 138 -16.97 -29.15 -11.29
N GLY A 139 -18.03 -29.24 -12.09
CA GLY A 139 -18.65 -30.51 -12.48
C GLY A 139 -20.14 -30.42 -12.79
N ILE A 140 -20.80 -29.32 -12.43
CA ILE A 140 -22.22 -29.10 -12.71
C ILE A 140 -22.34 -28.27 -14.00
N TYR A 141 -23.07 -28.78 -15.00
CA TYR A 141 -23.57 -28.00 -16.13
C TYR A 141 -24.58 -26.97 -15.61
N ALA A 142 -24.09 -25.91 -14.98
CA ALA A 142 -24.91 -24.85 -14.43
C ALA A 142 -25.34 -23.94 -15.59
N THR A 143 -26.58 -24.07 -16.06
CA THR A 143 -27.21 -22.96 -16.78
C THR A 143 -27.64 -21.92 -15.76
N THR A 144 -27.18 -20.69 -15.94
CA THR A 144 -27.57 -19.53 -15.15
C THR A 144 -29.04 -19.21 -15.39
N PHE A 145 -29.87 -19.38 -14.37
CA PHE A 145 -31.24 -18.89 -14.37
C PHE A 145 -31.40 -17.72 -13.41
N SER A 146 -32.17 -16.72 -13.85
CA SER A 146 -32.41 -15.48 -13.13
C SER A 146 -33.00 -15.73 -11.74
N SER A 147 -32.51 -15.01 -10.73
CA SER A 147 -33.10 -14.99 -9.39
C SER A 147 -34.58 -14.60 -9.46
N GLY A 148 -35.44 -15.30 -8.71
CA GLY A 148 -36.86 -14.95 -8.54
C GLY A 148 -37.87 -15.82 -9.30
N LYS A 149 -37.44 -16.86 -10.02
CA LYS A 149 -38.34 -17.86 -10.60
C LYS A 149 -38.56 -19.03 -9.65
N ASP A 150 -39.79 -19.57 -9.65
CA ASP A 150 -40.13 -20.77 -8.88
C ASP A 150 -39.25 -21.96 -9.34
N PRO A 151 -38.64 -22.74 -8.42
CA PRO A 151 -37.75 -23.86 -8.78
C PRO A 151 -38.37 -24.84 -9.79
N VAL A 152 -39.69 -25.05 -9.74
CA VAL A 152 -40.40 -25.92 -10.69
C VAL A 152 -40.39 -25.33 -12.09
N GLU A 153 -40.57 -24.01 -12.24
CA GLU A 153 -40.50 -23.34 -13.54
C GLU A 153 -39.11 -23.44 -14.16
N VAL A 154 -38.07 -23.27 -13.33
CA VAL A 154 -36.69 -23.38 -13.78
C VAL A 154 -36.39 -24.80 -14.27
N CYS A 155 -36.78 -25.83 -13.51
CA CYS A 155 -36.60 -27.22 -13.92
C CYS A 155 -37.42 -27.58 -15.18
N LYS A 156 -38.65 -27.07 -15.32
CA LYS A 156 -39.47 -27.27 -16.53
C LYS A 156 -38.88 -26.59 -17.76
N TYR A 157 -38.34 -25.39 -17.61
CA TYR A 157 -37.65 -24.69 -18.70
C TYR A 157 -36.41 -25.48 -19.13
N ALA A 158 -35.58 -25.90 -18.17
CA ALA A 158 -34.40 -26.69 -18.47
C ALA A 158 -34.77 -28.02 -19.18
N ALA A 159 -35.84 -28.70 -18.72
CA ALA A 159 -36.44 -29.86 -19.39
C ALA A 159 -36.78 -29.60 -20.86
N SER A 160 -37.41 -28.47 -21.15
CA SER A 160 -37.72 -28.07 -22.53
C SER A 160 -36.48 -27.90 -23.41
N GLN A 161 -35.38 -27.34 -22.87
CA GLN A 161 -34.15 -27.10 -23.64
C GLN A 161 -33.40 -28.39 -23.97
N LEU A 162 -33.45 -29.39 -23.07
CA LEU A 162 -32.79 -30.68 -23.28
C LEU A 162 -33.69 -31.71 -23.99
N GLY A 163 -34.91 -31.36 -24.38
CA GLY A 163 -35.84 -32.27 -25.05
C GLY A 163 -36.29 -33.43 -24.14
N THR A 164 -36.37 -33.22 -22.84
CA THR A 164 -36.75 -34.23 -21.84
C THR A 164 -37.95 -33.74 -21.01
N THR A 165 -38.56 -34.63 -20.23
CA THR A 165 -39.74 -34.34 -19.44
C THR A 165 -39.36 -34.11 -17.98
N TYR A 166 -39.75 -32.96 -17.43
CA TYR A 166 -39.63 -32.66 -16.01
C TYR A 166 -40.48 -33.65 -15.19
N LYS A 167 -39.87 -34.23 -14.15
CA LYS A 167 -40.55 -35.13 -13.21
C LYS A 167 -40.77 -34.49 -11.85
N SER A 168 -39.69 -34.05 -11.22
CA SER A 168 -39.70 -33.48 -9.88
C SER A 168 -38.46 -32.63 -9.65
N PHE A 169 -38.39 -31.98 -8.49
CA PHE A 169 -37.16 -31.41 -7.99
C PHE A 169 -36.98 -31.80 -6.52
N SER A 170 -35.75 -31.81 -6.04
CA SER A 170 -35.44 -31.88 -4.62
C SER A 170 -34.58 -30.69 -4.23
N VAL A 171 -34.63 -30.29 -2.96
CA VAL A 171 -33.79 -29.24 -2.40
C VAL A 171 -32.83 -29.90 -1.41
N GLN A 172 -31.54 -29.64 -1.55
CA GLN A 172 -30.54 -30.00 -0.53
C GLN A 172 -29.73 -28.75 -0.20
N GLY A 173 -29.91 -28.24 1.03
CA GLY A 173 -29.29 -26.97 1.43
C GLY A 173 -29.84 -25.79 0.62
N VAL A 174 -28.95 -25.06 -0.06
CA VAL A 174 -29.27 -23.92 -0.95
C VAL A 174 -29.41 -24.33 -2.42
N ASP A 175 -29.17 -25.60 -2.72
CA ASP A 175 -29.19 -26.13 -4.08
C ASP A 175 -30.51 -26.85 -4.35
N PHE A 176 -31.00 -26.73 -5.58
CA PHE A 176 -32.13 -27.51 -6.05
C PHE A 176 -31.72 -28.39 -7.23
N TYR A 177 -32.19 -29.64 -7.21
CA TYR A 177 -31.84 -30.68 -8.16
C TYR A 177 -33.06 -31.03 -8.98
N CYS A 178 -33.00 -30.80 -10.30
CA CYS A 178 -34.07 -31.18 -11.20
C CYS A 178 -33.97 -32.68 -11.54
N HIS A 179 -35.13 -33.36 -11.56
CA HIS A 179 -35.26 -34.78 -11.91
C HIS A 179 -36.06 -34.91 -13.21
N TRP A 180 -35.57 -35.74 -14.13
CA TRP A 180 -36.01 -35.78 -15.53
C TRP A 180 -36.12 -37.23 -16.00
N GLU A 181 -37.02 -37.49 -16.95
CA GLU A 181 -37.17 -38.80 -17.61
C GLU A 181 -36.77 -38.73 -19.08
N PRO A 182 -36.17 -39.79 -19.67
CA PRO A 182 -35.95 -41.13 -19.09
C PRO A 182 -34.59 -41.32 -18.40
N THR A 183 -33.70 -40.33 -18.47
CA THR A 183 -32.25 -40.55 -18.29
C THR A 183 -31.74 -40.44 -16.85
N GLY A 184 -32.58 -40.14 -15.85
CA GLY A 184 -32.16 -40.11 -14.45
C GLY A 184 -31.01 -39.15 -14.15
N HIS A 185 -30.74 -38.19 -15.04
CA HIS A 185 -29.67 -37.22 -14.89
C HIS A 185 -30.05 -36.11 -13.92
N TRP A 186 -29.04 -35.58 -13.24
CA TRP A 186 -29.14 -34.49 -12.27
C TRP A 186 -28.61 -33.22 -12.91
N VAL A 187 -29.36 -32.13 -12.79
CA VAL A 187 -28.81 -30.79 -12.97
C VAL A 187 -28.98 -30.09 -11.63
N GLY A 188 -27.86 -29.83 -10.96
CA GLY A 188 -27.83 -28.94 -9.81
C GLY A 188 -28.02 -27.52 -10.31
N ILE A 189 -29.06 -26.85 -9.85
CA ILE A 189 -29.27 -25.43 -10.09
C ILE A 189 -29.08 -24.76 -8.75
N ILE A 190 -28.05 -23.91 -8.70
CA ILE A 190 -27.63 -23.25 -7.48
C ILE A 190 -28.45 -21.97 -7.41
N GLN A 191 -29.21 -21.76 -6.32
CA GLN A 191 -29.74 -20.42 -6.08
C GLN A 191 -28.55 -19.49 -6.01
N ARG A 192 -28.50 -18.52 -6.93
CA ARG A 192 -27.51 -17.45 -6.87
C ARG A 192 -27.87 -16.60 -5.67
N THR A 193 -27.43 -16.98 -4.48
CA THR A 193 -27.29 -16.02 -3.40
C THR A 193 -26.36 -14.94 -3.97
N PRO A 194 -26.79 -13.67 -4.04
CA PRO A 194 -25.89 -12.61 -4.46
C PRO A 194 -24.62 -12.74 -3.62
N PRO A 195 -23.42 -12.70 -4.22
CA PRO A 195 -22.20 -12.78 -3.43
C PRO A 195 -22.27 -11.72 -2.35
N GLU A 196 -22.05 -12.16 -1.11
CA GLU A 196 -22.14 -11.32 0.07
C GLU A 196 -21.19 -10.14 -0.12
N GLU A 197 -21.71 -8.95 0.16
CA GLU A 197 -20.92 -7.74 0.10
C GLU A 197 -19.99 -7.70 1.31
N LYS A 198 -18.69 -7.64 1.05
CA LYS A 198 -17.65 -7.56 2.07
C LYS A 198 -16.97 -6.20 2.00
N THR A 199 -16.34 -5.82 3.10
CA THR A 199 -15.68 -4.53 3.23
C THR A 199 -14.25 -4.67 3.69
N LEU A 200 -13.36 -3.87 3.10
CA LEU A 200 -11.96 -3.76 3.48
C LEU A 200 -11.69 -2.34 4.00
N PRO A 201 -11.36 -2.14 5.29
CA PRO A 201 -11.13 -0.80 5.84
C PRO A 201 -9.92 -0.09 5.22
N PHE A 202 -10.00 1.23 5.07
CA PHE A 202 -8.89 2.06 4.60
C PHE A 202 -7.65 1.95 5.49
N ASP A 203 -7.80 1.65 6.77
CA ASP A 203 -6.66 1.42 7.65
C ASP A 203 -5.82 0.21 7.21
N VAL A 204 -6.45 -0.85 6.67
CA VAL A 204 -5.75 -2.03 6.16
C VAL A 204 -5.11 -1.71 4.82
N VAL A 205 -5.83 -1.03 3.94
CA VAL A 205 -5.32 -0.64 2.62
C VAL A 205 -4.18 0.36 2.71
N SER A 206 -4.31 1.39 3.54
CA SER A 206 -3.27 2.39 3.80
C SER A 206 -2.03 1.76 4.40
N GLN A 207 -2.20 0.69 5.17
CA GLN A 207 -1.06 -0.04 5.66
C GLN A 207 -0.29 -0.71 4.53
N GLU A 208 -1.00 -1.37 3.62
CA GLU A 208 -0.36 -2.02 2.49
C GLU A 208 0.32 -0.99 1.58
N ILE A 209 -0.27 0.19 1.40
CA ILE A 209 0.40 1.32 0.73
C ILE A 209 1.70 1.71 1.44
N ILE A 210 1.71 1.84 2.77
CA ILE A 210 2.94 2.14 3.51
C ILE A 210 3.99 1.04 3.32
N ASN A 211 3.58 -0.24 3.39
CA ASN A 211 4.47 -1.39 3.16
C ASN A 211 5.07 -1.34 1.76
N ASN A 212 4.25 -1.04 0.76
CA ASN A 212 4.64 -0.94 -0.64
C ASN A 212 5.60 0.24 -0.89
N ALA A 213 5.35 1.38 -0.26
CA ALA A 213 6.23 2.54 -0.34
C ALA A 213 7.62 2.25 0.23
N GLU A 214 7.68 1.48 1.33
CA GLU A 214 8.91 1.06 1.98
C GLU A 214 9.78 0.15 1.08
N ILE A 215 9.15 -0.74 0.30
CA ILE A 215 9.87 -1.60 -0.66
C ILE A 215 10.12 -0.95 -2.02
N GLY A 216 9.79 0.35 -2.18
CA GLY A 216 10.13 1.13 -3.36
C GLY A 216 9.04 1.24 -4.43
N ASN A 217 7.78 0.90 -4.13
CA ASN A 217 6.68 1.13 -5.06
C ASN A 217 6.45 2.65 -5.23
N THR A 218 6.65 3.15 -6.45
CA THR A 218 6.64 4.59 -6.74
C THR A 218 5.26 5.24 -6.57
N ASP A 219 4.17 4.53 -6.89
CA ASP A 219 2.81 5.03 -6.69
C ASP A 219 2.50 5.16 -5.19
N ALA A 220 2.91 4.17 -4.41
CA ALA A 220 2.75 4.20 -2.95
C ALA A 220 3.63 5.30 -2.30
N GLN A 221 4.84 5.50 -2.81
CA GLN A 221 5.71 6.61 -2.39
C GLN A 221 5.10 7.98 -2.70
N ALA A 222 4.35 8.11 -3.80
CA ALA A 222 3.63 9.36 -4.12
C ALA A 222 2.51 9.65 -3.10
N VAL A 223 1.79 8.62 -2.65
CA VAL A 223 0.73 8.78 -1.63
C VAL A 223 1.31 9.15 -0.26
N THR A 224 2.37 8.48 0.17
CA THR A 224 3.06 8.82 1.43
C THR A 224 3.71 10.20 1.36
N LEU A 225 4.24 10.61 0.20
CA LEU A 225 4.72 11.98 -0.04
C LEU A 225 3.59 13.02 0.12
N ALA A 226 2.43 12.79 -0.49
CA ALA A 226 1.28 13.68 -0.35
C ALA A 226 0.80 13.77 1.11
N ALA A 227 0.83 12.66 1.84
CA ALA A 227 0.52 12.63 3.27
C ALA A 227 1.53 13.46 4.07
N ALA A 228 2.83 13.33 3.78
CA ALA A 228 3.88 14.11 4.44
C ALA A 228 3.76 15.61 4.15
N GLN A 229 3.47 16.01 2.91
CA GLN A 229 3.23 17.42 2.55
C GLN A 229 2.02 18.00 3.30
N THR A 230 0.97 17.20 3.47
CA THR A 230 -0.19 17.59 4.26
C THR A 230 0.20 17.81 5.73
N MET A 231 1.02 16.92 6.31
CA MET A 231 1.53 17.09 7.69
C MET A 231 2.35 18.36 7.85
N VAL A 232 3.24 18.66 6.89
CA VAL A 232 4.05 19.89 6.90
C VAL A 232 3.15 21.13 6.84
N SER A 233 2.15 21.11 5.96
CA SER A 233 1.19 22.23 5.83
C SER A 233 0.34 22.41 7.09
N GLU A 234 -0.08 21.31 7.73
CA GLU A 234 -0.79 21.36 9.02
C GLU A 234 0.09 21.91 10.14
N ALA A 235 1.39 21.58 10.13
CA ALA A 235 2.33 22.01 11.16
C ALA A 235 2.55 23.54 11.15
N GLU A 236 2.39 24.23 10.02
CA GLU A 236 2.46 25.71 9.98
C GLU A 236 1.49 26.38 10.96
N ASN A 237 0.36 25.73 11.21
CA ASN A 237 -0.71 26.24 12.07
C ASN A 237 -0.74 25.59 13.46
N ASP A 238 0.26 24.74 13.78
CA ASP A 238 0.37 24.01 15.03
C ASP A 238 1.78 24.19 15.60
N ALA A 239 1.91 25.06 16.62
CA ALA A 239 3.19 25.42 17.20
C ALA A 239 3.98 24.20 17.73
N THR A 240 3.29 23.15 18.19
CA THR A 240 3.94 21.95 18.71
C THR A 240 4.56 21.16 17.56
N LYS A 241 3.78 20.89 16.51
CA LYS A 241 4.27 20.18 15.32
C LYS A 241 5.34 20.98 14.56
N ALA A 242 5.16 22.31 14.46
CA ALA A 242 6.16 23.20 13.90
C ALA A 242 7.50 23.07 14.62
N LYS A 243 7.46 23.03 15.96
CA LYS A 243 8.67 22.95 16.77
C LYS A 243 9.43 21.64 16.57
N GLU A 244 8.72 20.52 16.42
CA GLU A 244 9.34 19.22 16.14
C GLU A 244 10.12 19.22 14.81
N ILE A 245 9.52 19.82 13.76
CA ILE A 245 10.15 19.95 12.44
C ILE A 245 11.35 20.91 12.50
N GLU A 246 11.19 22.07 13.16
CA GLU A 246 12.28 23.04 13.36
C GLU A 246 13.46 22.40 14.09
N ASP A 247 13.21 21.68 15.19
CA ASP A 247 14.27 21.02 15.97
C ASP A 247 14.98 19.93 15.15
N GLU A 248 14.27 19.28 14.22
CA GLU A 248 14.90 18.35 13.29
C GLU A 248 15.80 19.07 12.29
N PHE A 249 15.36 20.21 11.74
CA PHE A 249 16.22 21.04 10.91
C PHE A 249 17.45 21.55 11.66
N GLU A 250 17.32 21.99 12.91
CA GLU A 250 18.47 22.41 13.72
C GLU A 250 19.49 21.28 13.87
N ARG A 251 19.03 20.07 14.25
CA ARG A 251 19.91 18.91 14.42
C ARG A 251 20.57 18.45 13.12
N ASN A 252 19.89 18.61 11.98
CA ASN A 252 20.36 18.12 10.68
C ASN A 252 21.10 19.20 9.87
N SER A 253 21.30 20.39 10.45
CA SER A 253 22.13 21.45 9.86
C SER A 253 23.63 21.17 9.99
N ASP A 254 24.03 20.24 10.86
CA ASP A 254 25.39 19.72 10.91
C ASP A 254 25.61 18.70 9.79
N GLU A 255 26.38 19.08 8.77
CA GLU A 255 26.71 18.22 7.61
C GLU A 255 27.34 16.88 8.01
N LYS A 256 28.08 16.83 9.12
CA LYS A 256 28.69 15.59 9.61
C LYS A 256 27.62 14.56 10.01
N CYS A 257 26.57 15.02 10.70
CA CYS A 257 25.59 14.14 11.34
C CYS A 257 24.25 14.05 10.62
N LYS A 258 23.92 14.99 9.73
CA LYS A 258 22.72 15.03 8.88
C LYS A 258 22.30 13.67 8.32
N ASN A 259 23.19 12.99 7.59
CA ASN A 259 22.87 11.71 6.97
C ASN A 259 22.71 10.57 8.00
N HIS A 260 23.42 10.62 9.12
CA HIS A 260 23.26 9.67 10.21
C HIS A 260 21.94 9.87 10.94
N ASN A 261 21.57 11.12 11.21
CA ASN A 261 20.32 11.50 11.86
C ASN A 261 19.11 11.06 11.04
N LEU A 262 19.12 11.29 9.72
CA LEU A 262 18.04 10.84 8.83
C LEU A 262 17.89 9.31 8.86
N LYS A 263 19.00 8.57 8.78
CA LYS A 263 18.97 7.10 8.86
C LYS A 263 18.45 6.62 10.22
N MET A 264 18.90 7.22 11.32
CA MET A 264 18.41 6.88 12.66
C MET A 264 16.91 7.18 12.81
N ASN A 265 16.45 8.35 12.37
CA ASN A 265 15.04 8.72 12.43
C ASN A 265 14.16 7.82 11.56
N SER A 266 14.64 7.43 10.36
CA SER A 266 13.97 6.47 9.50
C SER A 266 13.81 5.12 10.20
N LYS A 267 14.89 4.56 10.77
CA LYS A 267 14.80 3.27 11.49
C LYS A 267 13.99 3.37 12.77
N ALA A 268 13.99 4.52 13.45
CA ALA A 268 13.14 4.75 14.62
C ALA A 268 11.65 4.83 14.25
N ALA A 269 11.32 5.47 13.13
CA ALA A 269 9.95 5.51 12.62
C ALA A 269 9.44 4.11 12.20
N MET A 270 10.30 3.24 11.69
CA MET A 270 9.94 1.83 11.44
C MET A 270 9.61 1.08 12.73
N VAL A 271 10.40 1.28 13.79
CA VAL A 271 10.15 0.67 15.11
C VAL A 271 8.83 1.18 15.69
N GLU A 272 8.61 2.49 15.67
CA GLU A 272 7.36 3.14 16.05
C GLU A 272 6.16 2.55 15.31
N TRP A 273 6.27 2.42 13.99
CA TRP A 273 5.19 1.88 13.18
C TRP A 273 4.86 0.43 13.55
N ARG A 274 5.87 -0.43 13.74
CA ARG A 274 5.67 -1.81 14.22
C ARG A 274 5.05 -1.87 15.62
N TYR A 275 5.41 -0.92 16.49
CA TYR A 275 4.78 -0.79 17.81
C TYR A 275 3.28 -0.51 17.67
N GLU A 276 2.91 0.43 16.81
CA GLU A 276 1.51 0.80 16.54
C GLU A 276 0.70 -0.35 15.92
N GLU A 277 1.31 -1.19 15.08
CA GLU A 277 0.66 -2.40 14.57
C GLU A 277 0.27 -3.36 15.68
N LEU A 278 1.20 -3.63 16.60
CA LEU A 278 0.95 -4.46 17.79
C LEU A 278 -0.07 -3.80 18.71
N TYR A 279 0.03 -2.49 18.92
CA TYR A 279 -0.88 -1.77 19.81
C TYR A 279 -2.33 -1.85 19.34
N LYS A 280 -2.57 -1.67 18.03
CA LYS A 280 -3.91 -1.70 17.45
C LYS A 280 -4.44 -3.11 17.22
N ASP A 281 -3.55 -4.07 16.99
CA ASP A 281 -3.85 -5.47 16.70
C ASP A 281 -5.04 -5.65 15.73
N ARG A 282 -4.94 -5.03 14.57
CA ARG A 282 -6.06 -4.91 13.61
C ARG A 282 -6.65 -6.25 13.15
N PHE A 283 -5.88 -7.32 13.23
CA PHE A 283 -6.31 -8.66 12.85
C PHE A 283 -6.64 -9.54 14.07
N ASN A 284 -6.70 -8.95 15.26
CA ASN A 284 -6.93 -9.63 16.52
C ASN A 284 -5.98 -10.83 16.72
N LEU A 285 -4.71 -10.64 16.32
CA LEU A 285 -3.69 -11.68 16.35
C LEU A 285 -3.40 -12.10 17.78
N TYR A 286 -3.44 -11.18 18.75
CA TYR A 286 -3.17 -11.51 20.14
C TYR A 286 -4.11 -12.59 20.68
N ILE A 287 -5.40 -12.54 20.30
CA ILE A 287 -6.42 -13.47 20.78
C ILE A 287 -6.49 -14.71 19.88
N ASN A 288 -6.54 -14.52 18.56
CA ASN A 288 -6.90 -15.59 17.62
C ASN A 288 -5.68 -16.29 17.01
N HIS A 289 -4.54 -15.60 16.90
CA HIS A 289 -3.37 -16.03 16.14
C HIS A 289 -2.07 -15.66 16.88
N LYS A 290 -1.98 -16.04 18.16
CA LYS A 290 -0.89 -15.55 19.02
C LYS A 290 0.46 -16.16 18.63
N GLU A 291 0.50 -17.48 18.53
CA GLU A 291 1.72 -18.25 18.32
C GLU A 291 2.14 -18.28 16.84
N VAL A 292 3.46 -18.32 16.57
CA VAL A 292 4.02 -18.45 15.21
C VAL A 292 3.55 -19.71 14.47
N SER A 293 3.20 -20.76 15.21
CA SER A 293 2.61 -22.00 14.71
C SER A 293 1.18 -21.82 14.13
N ASN A 294 0.49 -20.75 14.50
CA ASN A 294 -0.88 -20.44 14.08
C ASN A 294 -0.97 -19.04 13.43
N PRO A 295 -0.37 -18.85 12.24
CA PRO A 295 -0.42 -17.58 11.53
C PRO A 295 -1.83 -17.28 11.02
N PHE A 296 -2.21 -16.01 11.01
CA PHE A 296 -3.40 -15.55 10.32
C PHE A 296 -3.15 -15.55 8.81
N ILE A 297 -3.98 -16.30 8.07
CA ILE A 297 -3.98 -16.32 6.61
C ILE A 297 -5.23 -15.59 6.12
N LEU A 298 -5.04 -14.46 5.45
CA LEU A 298 -6.12 -13.68 4.84
C LEU A 298 -6.00 -13.78 3.32
N ASN A 299 -6.97 -14.41 2.67
CA ASN A 299 -7.01 -14.58 1.21
C ASN A 299 -5.72 -15.21 0.65
N GLY A 300 -5.22 -16.27 1.29
CA GLY A 300 -3.97 -16.94 0.90
C GLY A 300 -2.69 -16.21 1.31
N ASN A 301 -2.77 -14.96 1.77
CA ASN A 301 -1.62 -14.20 2.24
C ASN A 301 -1.38 -14.42 3.74
N ASN A 302 -0.15 -14.77 4.09
CA ASN A 302 0.26 -14.91 5.48
C ASN A 302 0.46 -13.52 6.11
N LYS A 303 -0.45 -13.13 7.00
CA LYS A 303 -0.39 -11.88 7.77
C LYS A 303 0.32 -12.05 9.11
N GLY A 304 0.80 -13.26 9.41
CA GLY A 304 1.64 -13.58 10.57
C GLY A 304 0.85 -13.88 11.83
N SER A 305 1.58 -14.01 12.93
CA SER A 305 1.03 -14.19 14.28
C SER A 305 1.48 -13.03 15.18
N TRP A 306 0.84 -12.87 16.34
CA TRP A 306 1.26 -11.86 17.31
C TRP A 306 2.76 -11.97 17.66
N ASP A 307 3.21 -13.17 18.03
CA ASP A 307 4.62 -13.42 18.38
C ASP A 307 5.56 -13.19 17.19
N GLY A 308 5.09 -13.42 15.97
CA GLY A 308 5.79 -13.09 14.73
C GLY A 308 5.99 -11.58 14.59
N HIS A 309 4.93 -10.78 14.79
CA HIS A 309 5.00 -9.32 14.77
C HIS A 309 5.88 -8.76 15.89
N VAL A 310 5.81 -9.32 17.11
CA VAL A 310 6.73 -8.97 18.21
C VAL A 310 8.18 -9.25 17.84
N SER A 311 8.44 -10.38 17.17
CA SER A 311 9.79 -10.73 16.69
C SER A 311 10.28 -9.75 15.63
N GLN A 312 9.42 -9.34 14.69
CA GLN A 312 9.75 -8.33 13.68
C GLN A 312 10.02 -6.95 14.31
N TYR A 313 9.24 -6.55 15.32
CA TYR A 313 9.50 -5.34 16.09
C TYR A 313 10.89 -5.35 16.74
N LYS A 314 11.24 -6.44 17.43
CA LYS A 314 12.56 -6.61 18.06
C LYS A 314 13.70 -6.62 17.05
N TYR A 315 13.47 -7.23 15.88
CA TYR A 315 14.42 -7.18 14.77
C TYR A 315 14.65 -5.73 14.30
N ALA A 316 13.59 -4.96 14.09
CA ALA A 316 13.69 -3.54 13.72
C ALA A 316 14.45 -2.72 14.78
N GLN A 317 14.25 -3.00 16.08
CA GLN A 317 15.06 -2.39 17.14
C GLN A 317 16.54 -2.77 17.03
N GLY A 318 16.86 -4.03 16.69
CA GLY A 318 18.23 -4.46 16.44
C GLY A 318 18.91 -3.67 15.30
N VAL A 319 18.19 -3.44 14.20
CA VAL A 319 18.65 -2.61 13.08
C VAL A 319 18.86 -1.15 13.52
N LEU A 320 17.95 -0.59 14.32
CA LEU A 320 18.10 0.75 14.89
C LEU A 320 19.33 0.85 15.80
N ARG A 321 19.56 -0.12 16.70
CA ARG A 321 20.77 -0.20 17.55
C ARG A 321 22.05 -0.20 16.73
N ALA A 322 22.10 -1.00 15.67
CA ALA A 322 23.25 -1.03 14.77
C ALA A 322 23.49 0.32 14.08
N THR A 323 22.40 0.98 13.65
CA THR A 323 22.46 2.31 13.02
C THR A 323 22.97 3.38 13.98
N ILE A 324 22.48 3.39 15.23
CA ILE A 324 22.96 4.28 16.30
C ILE A 324 24.45 4.03 16.57
N LYS A 325 24.89 2.78 16.65
CA LYS A 325 26.31 2.45 16.86
C LYS A 325 27.19 2.97 15.72
N THR A 326 26.76 2.82 14.47
CA THR A 326 27.48 3.38 13.31
C THR A 326 27.58 4.90 13.38
N ALA A 327 26.49 5.60 13.75
CA ALA A 327 26.52 7.05 13.94
C ALA A 327 27.43 7.47 15.10
N SER A 328 27.37 6.77 16.23
CA SER A 328 28.22 7.02 17.39
C SER A 328 29.70 6.85 17.07
N ASN A 329 30.06 5.84 16.27
CA ASN A 329 31.45 5.65 15.81
C ASN A 329 31.93 6.79 14.90
N ALA A 330 31.03 7.46 14.19
CA ALA A 330 31.32 8.67 13.44
C ALA A 330 31.33 9.94 14.33
N GLY A 331 31.05 9.81 15.64
CA GLY A 331 30.97 10.93 16.58
C GLY A 331 29.67 11.73 16.44
N CYS A 332 28.58 11.08 16.04
CA CYS A 332 27.23 11.64 15.99
C CYS A 332 26.37 10.99 17.09
N PRO A 333 25.79 11.76 18.03
CA PRO A 333 24.95 11.20 19.08
C PRO A 333 23.64 10.64 18.51
N ALA A 334 22.98 9.76 19.26
CA ALA A 334 21.64 9.27 18.90
C ALA A 334 20.64 10.44 18.87
N THR A 335 19.74 10.45 17.89
CA THR A 335 18.63 11.42 17.86
C THR A 335 17.65 11.13 19.01
N PRO A 336 16.87 12.12 19.49
CA PRO A 336 15.86 11.90 20.53
C PRO A 336 14.88 10.78 20.18
N LYS A 337 14.40 10.75 18.92
CA LYS A 337 13.48 9.72 18.42
C LYS A 337 14.12 8.33 18.43
N ALA A 338 15.37 8.21 17.96
CA ALA A 338 16.10 6.96 17.98
C ALA A 338 16.36 6.46 19.41
N ASN A 339 16.74 7.37 20.31
CA ASN A 339 17.01 7.03 21.70
C ASN A 339 15.75 6.58 22.45
N TYR A 340 14.59 7.15 22.13
CA TYR A 340 13.30 6.70 22.69
C TYR A 340 12.94 5.29 22.23
N TRP A 341 12.96 5.03 20.92
CA TRP A 341 12.46 3.77 20.35
C TRP A 341 13.39 2.57 20.47
N VAL A 342 14.70 2.78 20.63
CA VAL A 342 15.70 1.71 20.66
C VAL A 342 15.52 0.72 21.82
N ASN A 343 14.92 1.17 22.93
CA ASN A 343 14.70 0.37 24.14
C ASN A 343 13.24 0.35 24.60
N LYS A 344 12.29 0.89 23.82
CA LYS A 344 10.87 0.79 24.16
C LYS A 344 10.44 -0.67 24.03
N GLU A 345 9.94 -1.27 25.10
CA GLU A 345 9.42 -2.65 25.04
C GLU A 345 8.16 -2.70 24.15
N PRO A 346 7.95 -3.78 23.37
CA PRO A 346 6.70 -3.97 22.64
C PRO A 346 5.51 -4.01 23.62
N PRO A 347 4.29 -3.64 23.19
CA PRO A 347 3.13 -3.73 24.05
C PRO A 347 2.89 -5.19 24.43
N SER A 348 2.55 -5.46 25.69
CA SER A 348 2.31 -6.83 26.19
C SER A 348 0.99 -7.42 25.69
N GLN A 349 0.03 -6.56 25.34
CA GLN A 349 -1.23 -6.87 24.70
C GLN A 349 -1.78 -5.60 24.02
N PRO A 350 -2.77 -5.72 23.12
CA PRO A 350 -3.34 -4.58 22.41
C PRO A 350 -3.96 -3.54 23.37
N GLY A 351 -3.87 -2.26 23.03
CA GLY A 351 -4.50 -1.16 23.79
C GLY A 351 -3.92 -0.86 25.18
N LEU A 352 -2.99 -1.66 25.72
CA LEU A 352 -2.30 -1.34 26.97
C LEU A 352 -0.96 -0.64 26.71
N HIS A 353 -0.74 0.48 27.42
CA HIS A 353 0.56 1.13 27.49
C HIS A 353 1.43 0.45 28.56
N SER A 354 2.70 0.24 28.23
CA SER A 354 3.79 -0.09 29.16
C SER A 354 4.45 1.14 29.76
#